data_AF-A0A7C6HIX6-F1
#
_entry.id   AF-A0A7C6HIX6-F1
#
_cell.length_a   1.000
_cell.length_b   1.000
_cell.length_c   1.000
_cell.angle_alpha   90.00
_cell.angle_beta   90.00
_cell.angle_gamma   90.00
#
_symmetry.space_group_name_H-M   'P 1'
#
loop_
_entity.id
_entity.type
_entity.pdbx_description
1 polymer ?
#
loop_
_entity_poly.entity_id
_entity_poly.type
_entity_poly.pdbx_seq_one_letter_code
_entity_poly.pdbx_strand_id
1 'polypeptide(L)'
;MKDKEHKLTRRNKDQHIVVRIIRVLSFAIILVTSVFILVKLLLSTSLANNTIFLTVKNFFNELPLAVVNYLELGFIIAIVILIWVRGKTIFGKILTTLLSGYVLLLAFNDVRTLLPYQLLAPSFLSGVNLSFLNFISDINEYLPYGIVLLTFIIISGILGNKPKRISARLVKGGFVFIIFGMVVVFATGLLALNSEAMSTLDTVVTYIYAIAYALCGLGGTLGVLGFYRKR
;
A
#
# COMPACT_ATOMS: atom_id res chain seq x y z
N MET A 1 14.12 -45.19 9.71
CA MET A 1 13.08 -44.31 10.30
C MET A 1 13.64 -42.97 10.79
N LYS A 2 14.73 -42.95 11.58
CA LYS A 2 15.43 -41.72 12.04
C LYS A 2 15.82 -40.72 10.94
N ASP A 3 16.25 -41.18 9.76
CA ASP A 3 16.62 -40.28 8.65
C ASP A 3 15.44 -39.51 8.03
N LYS A 4 14.22 -40.07 8.06
CA LYS A 4 13.02 -39.38 7.57
C LYS A 4 12.60 -38.27 8.54
N GLU A 5 12.69 -38.51 9.85
CA GLU A 5 12.41 -37.49 10.88
C GLU A 5 13.45 -36.37 10.88
N HIS A 6 14.73 -36.68 10.68
CA HIS A 6 15.79 -35.67 10.56
C HIS A 6 15.65 -34.80 9.30
N LYS A 7 15.20 -35.38 8.18
CA LYS A 7 14.89 -34.62 6.95
C LYS A 7 13.62 -33.76 7.11
N LEU A 8 12.59 -34.27 7.78
CA LEU A 8 11.36 -33.51 8.06
C LEU A 8 11.61 -32.31 8.98
N THR A 9 12.43 -32.47 10.02
CA THR A 9 12.80 -31.37 10.94
C THR A 9 13.69 -30.32 10.28
N ARG A 10 14.66 -30.70 9.43
CA ARG A 10 15.44 -29.75 8.64
C ARG A 10 14.59 -28.97 7.64
N ARG A 11 13.73 -29.65 6.87
CA ARG A 11 12.83 -29.03 5.88
C ARG A 11 11.87 -28.01 6.52
N ASN A 12 11.38 -28.29 7.72
CA ASN A 12 10.51 -27.38 8.46
C ASN A 12 11.28 -26.14 8.98
N LYS A 13 12.54 -26.32 9.41
CA LYS A 13 13.43 -25.22 9.81
C LYS A 13 13.77 -24.28 8.65
N ASP A 14 14.06 -24.84 7.48
CA ASP A 14 14.37 -24.07 6.27
C ASP A 14 13.15 -23.26 5.80
N GLN A 15 11.95 -23.87 5.82
CA GLN A 15 10.70 -23.15 5.53
C GLN A 15 10.46 -21.99 6.51
N HIS A 16 10.74 -22.19 7.80
CA HIS A 16 10.63 -21.11 8.79
C HIS A 16 11.61 -19.95 8.54
N ILE A 17 12.82 -20.23 8.05
CA ILE A 17 13.82 -19.20 7.71
C ILE A 17 13.37 -18.41 6.48
N VAL A 18 12.95 -19.10 5.41
CA VAL A 18 12.48 -18.46 4.17
C VAL A 18 11.29 -17.53 4.44
N VAL A 19 10.29 -18.00 5.18
CA VAL A 19 9.12 -17.18 5.57
C VAL A 19 9.54 -15.96 6.40
N ARG A 20 10.59 -16.09 7.21
CA ARG A 20 11.12 -14.98 8.00
C ARG A 20 11.81 -13.95 7.12
N ILE A 21 12.63 -14.37 6.15
CA ILE A 21 13.33 -13.49 5.20
C ILE A 21 12.31 -12.71 4.36
N ILE A 22 11.33 -13.39 3.76
CA ILE A 22 10.30 -12.76 2.93
C ILE A 22 9.53 -11.70 3.73
N ARG A 23 9.25 -11.96 5.01
CA ARG A 23 8.59 -10.99 5.89
C ARG A 23 9.43 -9.74 6.11
N VAL A 24 10.73 -9.89 6.35
CA VAL A 24 11.64 -8.75 6.54
C VAL A 24 11.76 -7.94 5.27
N LEU A 25 11.94 -8.61 4.14
CA LEU A 25 12.00 -7.98 2.83
C LEU A 25 10.72 -7.15 2.57
N SER A 26 9.55 -7.71 2.90
CA SER A 26 8.28 -7.00 2.78
C SER A 26 8.24 -5.74 3.66
N PHE A 27 8.69 -5.81 4.91
CA PHE A 27 8.77 -4.63 5.79
C PHE A 27 9.79 -3.59 5.31
N ALA A 28 10.91 -4.02 4.73
CA ALA A 28 11.90 -3.13 4.15
C ALA A 28 11.36 -2.41 2.91
N ILE A 29 10.65 -3.14 2.04
CA ILE A 29 9.98 -2.52 0.87
C ILE A 29 8.91 -1.55 1.35
N ILE A 30 8.05 -1.92 2.32
CA ILE A 30 7.06 -1.01 2.92
C ILE A 30 7.74 0.24 3.47
N LEU A 31 8.87 0.12 4.16
CA LEU A 31 9.62 1.25 4.69
C LEU A 31 10.07 2.21 3.58
N VAL A 32 10.81 1.70 2.59
CA VAL A 32 11.35 2.53 1.51
C VAL A 32 10.23 3.22 0.72
N THR A 33 9.21 2.46 0.35
CA THR A 33 8.08 2.95 -0.44
C THR A 33 7.22 3.94 0.34
N SER A 34 6.94 3.70 1.62
CA SER A 34 6.16 4.63 2.44
C SER A 34 6.88 5.95 2.71
N VAL A 35 8.20 5.93 2.96
CA VAL A 35 8.99 7.17 3.10
C VAL A 35 8.99 7.95 1.79
N PHE A 36 9.12 7.26 0.66
CA PHE A 36 9.10 7.90 -0.65
C PHE A 36 7.75 8.56 -0.96
N ILE A 37 6.65 7.84 -0.75
CA ILE A 37 5.29 8.37 -0.95
C ILE A 37 5.03 9.53 0.01
N LEU A 38 5.44 9.42 1.28
CA LEU A 38 5.35 10.51 2.25
C LEU A 38 6.03 11.78 1.75
N VAL A 39 7.27 11.67 1.28
CA VAL A 39 8.02 12.81 0.75
C VAL A 39 7.32 13.39 -0.48
N LYS A 40 6.85 12.56 -1.41
CA LYS A 40 6.10 13.00 -2.59
C LYS A 40 4.83 13.77 -2.21
N LEU A 41 4.09 13.32 -1.20
CA LEU A 41 2.90 14.00 -0.68
C LEU A 41 3.23 15.33 0.02
N LEU A 42 4.33 15.40 0.76
CA LEU A 42 4.75 16.65 1.39
C LEU A 42 5.21 17.66 0.34
N LEU A 43 5.86 17.21 -0.73
CA LEU A 43 6.28 18.05 -1.85
C LEU A 43 5.11 18.55 -2.72
N SER A 44 3.93 17.92 -2.67
CA SER A 44 2.73 18.43 -3.34
C SER A 44 1.98 19.48 -2.52
N THR A 45 2.43 19.79 -1.30
CA THR A 45 1.86 20.85 -0.45
C THR A 45 2.70 22.13 -0.49
N SER A 46 2.21 23.20 0.13
CA SER A 46 2.91 24.47 0.28
C SER A 46 4.27 24.38 1.00
N LEU A 47 4.59 23.25 1.65
CA LEU A 47 5.89 22.97 2.26
C LEU A 47 7.03 22.81 1.24
N ALA A 48 6.72 22.62 -0.05
CA ALA A 48 7.69 22.42 -1.12
C ALA A 48 8.71 23.57 -1.28
N ASN A 49 8.37 24.78 -0.84
CA ASN A 49 9.20 25.97 -1.00
C ASN A 49 10.28 26.13 0.09
N ASN A 50 10.32 25.25 1.09
CA ASN A 50 11.41 25.23 2.07
C ASN A 50 12.69 24.66 1.46
N THR A 51 13.84 25.25 1.78
CA THR A 51 15.17 24.90 1.21
C THR A 51 15.54 23.42 1.37
N ILE A 52 15.19 22.80 2.51
CA ILE A 52 15.40 21.38 2.77
C ILE A 52 14.56 20.52 1.81
N PHE A 53 13.29 20.89 1.59
CA PHE A 53 12.40 20.17 0.69
C PHE A 53 12.80 20.34 -0.78
N LEU A 54 13.36 21.49 -1.16
CA LEU A 54 13.93 21.69 -2.50
C LEU A 54 15.09 20.73 -2.78
N THR A 55 15.98 20.54 -1.80
CA THR A 55 17.12 19.62 -1.91
C THR A 55 16.65 18.17 -2.09
N VAL A 56 15.63 17.78 -1.31
CA VAL A 56 15.01 16.46 -1.43
C VAL A 56 14.29 16.31 -2.78
N LYS A 57 13.58 17.33 -3.25
CA LYS A 57 12.92 17.33 -4.57
C LYS A 57 13.92 17.12 -5.70
N ASN A 58 15.08 17.76 -5.64
CA ASN A 58 16.12 17.61 -6.65
C ASN A 58 16.69 16.19 -6.67
N PHE A 59 16.95 15.60 -5.49
CA PHE A 59 17.34 14.19 -5.40
C PHE A 59 16.29 13.24 -6.03
N PHE A 60 15.00 13.51 -5.82
CA PHE A 60 13.93 12.72 -6.43
C PHE A 60 13.89 12.85 -7.95
N ASN A 61 14.16 14.04 -8.48
CA ASN A 61 14.19 14.29 -9.92
C ASN A 61 15.40 13.63 -10.60
N GLU A 62 16.48 13.35 -9.86
CA GLU A 62 17.67 12.64 -10.35
C GLU A 62 17.49 11.12 -10.37
N LEU A 63 16.45 10.58 -9.73
CA LEU A 63 16.17 9.15 -9.75
C LEU A 63 15.67 8.71 -11.14
N PRO A 64 15.99 7.47 -11.57
CA PRO A 64 15.45 6.93 -12.82
C PRO A 64 13.92 6.96 -12.80
N LEU A 65 13.31 7.43 -13.90
CA LEU A 65 11.84 7.55 -14.03
C LEU A 65 11.10 6.24 -13.66
N ALA A 66 11.68 5.09 -14.02
CA ALA A 66 11.14 3.78 -13.68
C ALA A 66 11.02 3.56 -12.16
N VAL A 67 11.98 4.03 -11.38
CA VAL A 67 11.94 3.91 -9.92
C VAL A 67 10.81 4.78 -9.36
N VAL A 68 10.71 6.03 -9.81
CA VAL A 68 9.68 6.98 -9.37
C VAL A 68 8.27 6.46 -9.67
N ASN A 69 8.07 5.85 -10.84
CA ASN A 69 6.76 5.39 -11.32
C ASN A 69 6.32 4.04 -10.74
N TYR A 70 7.26 3.18 -10.32
CA TYR A 70 6.95 1.83 -9.85
C TYR A 70 7.16 1.63 -8.34
N LEU A 71 7.61 2.64 -7.61
CA LEU A 71 7.75 2.58 -6.15
C LEU A 71 6.40 2.35 -5.45
N GLU A 72 5.33 2.94 -5.94
CA GLU A 72 3.97 2.77 -5.41
C GLU A 72 3.42 1.35 -5.65
N LEU A 73 3.79 0.69 -6.75
CA LEU A 73 3.53 -0.74 -6.96
C LEU A 73 4.23 -1.58 -5.90
N GLY A 74 5.48 -1.22 -5.57
CA GLY A 74 6.26 -1.89 -4.53
C GLY A 74 5.53 -1.91 -3.18
N PHE A 75 4.81 -0.85 -2.84
CA PHE A 75 4.02 -0.77 -1.61
C PHE A 75 2.90 -1.83 -1.60
N ILE A 76 2.07 -1.86 -2.67
CA ILE A 76 0.95 -2.81 -2.79
C ILE A 76 1.48 -4.25 -2.79
N ILE A 77 2.52 -4.53 -3.59
CA ILE A 77 3.12 -5.87 -3.68
C ILE A 77 3.65 -6.32 -2.32
N ALA A 78 4.36 -5.45 -1.60
CA ALA A 78 4.90 -5.78 -0.28
C ALA A 78 3.80 -6.08 0.75
N ILE A 79 2.67 -5.37 0.67
CA ILE A 79 1.49 -5.66 1.50
C ILE A 79 0.90 -7.03 1.18
N VAL A 80 0.72 -7.34 -0.11
CA VAL A 80 0.17 -8.64 -0.55
C VAL A 80 1.07 -9.78 -0.08
N ILE A 81 2.38 -9.64 -0.24
CA ILE A 81 3.35 -10.63 0.25
C ILE A 81 3.27 -10.77 1.77
N LEU A 82 3.17 -9.66 2.50
CA LEU A 82 3.09 -9.67 3.96
C LEU A 82 1.82 -10.36 4.45
N ILE A 83 0.69 -10.17 3.76
CA ILE A 83 -0.57 -10.88 4.00
C ILE A 83 -0.42 -12.35 3.66
N TRP A 84 0.18 -12.69 2.51
CA TRP A 84 0.43 -14.07 2.10
C TRP A 84 1.23 -14.87 3.13
N VAL A 85 2.24 -14.22 3.72
CA VAL A 85 3.09 -14.77 4.77
C VAL A 85 2.38 -14.91 6.12
N ARG A 86 1.37 -14.09 6.39
CA ARG A 86 0.60 -14.10 7.65
C ARG A 86 -0.70 -14.89 7.59
N GLY A 87 -1.30 -14.99 6.41
CA GLY A 87 -2.59 -15.58 6.16
C GLY A 87 -2.58 -17.07 6.48
N LYS A 88 -3.52 -17.48 7.33
CA LYS A 88 -3.69 -18.90 7.70
C LYS A 88 -4.49 -19.68 6.66
N THR A 89 -5.41 -19.02 5.95
CA THR A 89 -6.32 -19.65 4.99
C THR A 89 -5.86 -19.39 3.56
N ILE A 90 -5.96 -20.41 2.70
CA ILE A 90 -5.67 -20.29 1.27
C ILE A 90 -6.66 -19.31 0.61
N PHE A 91 -7.94 -19.40 0.98
CA PHE A 91 -8.98 -18.49 0.50
C PHE A 91 -8.65 -17.01 0.75
N GLY A 92 -8.20 -16.65 1.95
CA GLY A 92 -7.84 -15.27 2.28
C GLY A 92 -6.65 -14.76 1.44
N LYS A 93 -5.71 -15.65 1.08
CA LYS A 93 -4.58 -15.30 0.21
C LYS A 93 -5.03 -15.05 -1.23
N ILE A 94 -5.86 -15.94 -1.77
CA ILE A 94 -6.40 -15.79 -3.13
C ILE A 94 -7.25 -14.52 -3.22
N LEU A 95 -8.17 -14.33 -2.27
CA LEU A 95 -9.05 -13.17 -2.23
C LEU A 95 -8.27 -11.85 -2.16
N THR A 96 -7.28 -11.75 -1.28
CA THR A 96 -6.48 -10.51 -1.16
C THR A 96 -5.61 -10.25 -2.38
N THR A 97 -5.12 -11.31 -3.04
CA THR A 97 -4.37 -11.17 -4.30
C THR A 97 -5.27 -10.63 -5.41
N LEU A 98 -6.46 -11.23 -5.58
CA LEU A 98 -7.44 -10.78 -6.58
C LEU A 98 -7.87 -9.33 -6.35
N LEU A 99 -8.25 -8.98 -5.12
CA LEU A 99 -8.65 -7.64 -4.75
C LEU A 99 -7.52 -6.62 -4.97
N SER A 100 -6.28 -6.95 -4.58
CA SER A 100 -5.14 -6.07 -4.85
C SER A 100 -4.84 -5.92 -6.34
N GLY A 101 -5.02 -6.97 -7.14
CA GLY A 101 -4.88 -6.92 -8.59
C GLY A 101 -5.93 -6.01 -9.23
N TYR A 102 -7.16 -6.04 -8.72
CA TYR A 102 -8.21 -5.10 -9.15
C TYR A 102 -7.87 -3.64 -8.81
N VAL A 103 -7.38 -3.37 -7.59
CA VAL A 103 -6.90 -2.03 -7.20
C VAL A 103 -5.79 -1.54 -8.11
N LEU A 104 -4.84 -2.41 -8.48
CA LEU A 104 -3.76 -2.09 -9.41
C LEU A 104 -4.29 -1.75 -10.81
N LEU A 105 -5.26 -2.52 -11.30
CA LEU A 105 -5.85 -2.31 -12.60
C LEU A 105 -6.59 -0.95 -12.66
N LEU A 106 -7.23 -0.51 -11.57
CA LEU A 106 -7.78 0.84 -11.48
C LEU A 106 -6.70 1.93 -11.46
N ALA A 107 -5.64 1.71 -10.66
CA ALA A 107 -4.56 2.68 -10.52
C ALA A 107 -3.75 2.94 -11.81
N PHE A 108 -3.71 1.97 -12.74
CA PHE A 108 -3.08 2.12 -14.05
C PHE A 108 -3.94 2.84 -15.09
N ASN A 109 -5.26 2.74 -14.99
CA ASN A 109 -6.17 3.26 -16.00
C ASN A 109 -6.67 4.68 -15.69
N ASP A 110 -6.08 5.32 -14.69
CA ASP A 110 -6.45 6.66 -14.21
C ASP A 110 -7.93 6.78 -13.80
N VAL A 111 -8.55 5.64 -13.52
CA VAL A 111 -9.95 5.57 -13.13
C VAL A 111 -10.01 5.83 -11.63
N ARG A 112 -10.21 7.10 -11.29
CA ARG A 112 -10.95 7.54 -10.09
C ARG A 112 -10.17 7.54 -8.76
N THR A 113 -9.33 8.57 -8.61
CA THR A 113 -8.98 9.45 -7.44
C THR A 113 -8.94 8.96 -5.98
N LEU A 114 -9.27 7.72 -5.61
CA LEU A 114 -9.21 7.31 -4.20
C LEU A 114 -7.79 7.14 -3.67
N LEU A 115 -6.86 6.74 -4.52
CA LEU A 115 -5.45 6.64 -4.14
C LEU A 115 -4.80 8.00 -4.34
N PRO A 116 -3.90 8.42 -3.44
CA PRO A 116 -3.21 9.71 -3.56
C PRO A 116 -2.11 9.69 -4.64
N TYR A 117 -2.11 8.67 -5.49
CA TYR A 117 -1.08 8.44 -6.48
C TYR A 117 -1.62 7.77 -7.74
N GLN A 118 -1.00 8.10 -8.87
CA GLN A 118 -1.27 7.53 -10.18
C GLN A 118 -0.07 6.70 -10.63
N LEU A 119 -0.37 5.50 -11.14
CA LEU A 119 0.64 4.62 -11.68
C LEU A 119 0.64 4.73 -13.20
N LEU A 120 1.82 4.91 -13.78
CA LEU A 120 1.96 4.80 -15.24
C LEU A 120 1.75 3.35 -15.65
N ALA A 121 0.74 3.12 -16.50
CA ALA A 121 0.45 1.82 -17.08
C ALA A 121 1.67 1.29 -17.84
N PRO A 122 2.21 0.10 -17.47
CA PRO A 122 3.19 -0.58 -18.27
C PRO A 122 2.65 -0.85 -19.66
N SER A 123 3.53 -0.79 -20.68
CA SER A 123 3.14 -1.03 -22.07
C SER A 123 2.52 -2.41 -22.31
N PHE A 124 2.84 -3.43 -21.51
CA PHE A 124 2.20 -4.74 -21.61
C PHE A 124 0.73 -4.76 -21.15
N LEU A 125 0.28 -3.74 -20.41
CA LEU A 125 -1.13 -3.56 -20.04
C LEU A 125 -1.91 -2.77 -21.09
N SER A 126 -1.27 -2.23 -22.14
CA SER A 126 -1.93 -1.42 -23.18
C SER A 126 -2.93 -2.19 -24.04
N GLY A 127 -3.15 -3.48 -23.76
CA GLY A 127 -4.17 -4.33 -24.37
C GLY A 127 -5.05 -5.07 -23.37
N VAL A 128 -4.96 -4.77 -22.06
CA VAL A 128 -5.92 -5.28 -21.09
C VAL A 128 -7.26 -4.61 -21.37
N ASN A 129 -8.17 -5.40 -21.91
CA ASN A 129 -9.46 -4.92 -22.37
C ASN A 129 -10.22 -4.26 -21.21
N LEU A 130 -10.39 -2.93 -21.29
CA LEU A 130 -11.15 -2.10 -20.36
C LEU A 130 -12.60 -2.57 -20.21
N SER A 131 -13.08 -3.50 -21.05
CA SER A 131 -14.41 -4.10 -20.96
C SER A 131 -14.81 -4.57 -19.57
N PHE A 132 -13.91 -5.10 -18.75
CA PHE A 132 -14.26 -5.52 -17.38
C PHE A 132 -14.48 -4.32 -16.44
N LEU A 133 -13.65 -3.27 -16.55
CA LEU A 133 -13.85 -2.03 -15.79
C LEU A 133 -15.11 -1.31 -16.24
N ASN A 134 -15.33 -1.23 -17.55
CA ASN A 134 -16.49 -0.61 -18.16
C ASN A 134 -17.77 -1.38 -17.77
N PHE A 135 -17.75 -2.71 -17.84
CA PHE A 135 -18.87 -3.54 -17.37
C PHE A 135 -19.23 -3.28 -15.90
N ILE A 136 -18.22 -3.14 -15.03
CA ILE A 136 -18.46 -2.83 -13.62
C ILE A 136 -19.05 -1.42 -13.45
N SER A 137 -18.50 -0.42 -14.14
CA SER A 137 -19.03 0.96 -14.07
C SER A 137 -20.42 1.09 -14.67
N ASP A 138 -20.74 0.29 -15.69
CA ASP A 138 -22.06 0.26 -16.34
C ASP A 138 -23.13 -0.32 -15.41
N ILE A 139 -22.76 -1.22 -14.48
CA ILE A 139 -23.67 -1.72 -13.44
C ILE A 139 -23.93 -0.63 -12.39
N ASN A 140 -22.86 -0.01 -11.87
CA ASN A 140 -22.96 1.11 -10.95
C ASN A 140 -21.64 1.89 -10.92
N GLU A 141 -21.74 3.19 -11.16
CA GLU A 141 -20.60 4.10 -11.18
C GLU A 141 -19.79 4.12 -9.86
N TYR A 142 -20.45 3.85 -8.73
CA TYR A 142 -19.82 3.85 -7.41
C TYR A 142 -19.22 2.50 -7.00
N LEU A 143 -19.51 1.41 -7.73
CA LEU A 143 -19.03 0.06 -7.40
C LEU A 143 -17.49 -0.05 -7.34
N PRO A 144 -16.72 0.53 -8.29
CA PRO A 144 -15.26 0.49 -8.25
C PRO A 144 -14.69 1.05 -6.94
N TYR A 145 -15.24 2.18 -6.46
CA TYR A 145 -14.83 2.83 -5.22
C TYR A 145 -15.07 1.94 -4.01
N GLY A 146 -16.25 1.30 -3.95
CA GLY A 146 -16.61 0.36 -2.90
C GLY A 146 -15.65 -0.84 -2.84
N ILE A 147 -15.25 -1.38 -4.00
CA ILE A 147 -14.32 -2.52 -4.07
C ILE A 147 -12.92 -2.12 -3.57
N VAL A 148 -12.42 -0.95 -3.95
CA VAL A 148 -11.11 -0.44 -3.45
C VAL A 148 -11.17 -0.29 -1.93
N LEU A 149 -12.18 0.40 -1.42
CA LEU A 149 -12.34 0.62 0.02
C LEU A 149 -12.44 -0.72 0.79
N LEU A 150 -13.25 -1.65 0.29
CA LEU A 150 -13.41 -2.98 0.86
C LEU A 150 -12.10 -3.79 0.85
N THR A 151 -11.28 -3.62 -0.19
CA THR A 151 -9.93 -4.23 -0.27
C THR A 151 -9.06 -3.77 0.89
N PHE A 152 -8.97 -2.47 1.13
CA PHE A 152 -8.18 -1.92 2.23
C PHE A 152 -8.74 -2.30 3.61
N ILE A 153 -10.06 -2.40 3.76
CA ILE A 153 -10.72 -2.88 4.99
C ILE A 153 -10.34 -4.35 5.27
N ILE A 154 -10.43 -5.23 4.26
CA ILE A 154 -10.07 -6.65 4.42
C ILE A 154 -8.59 -6.78 4.79
N ILE A 155 -7.71 -6.03 4.10
CA ILE A 155 -6.28 -6.01 4.40
C ILE A 155 -6.03 -5.57 5.85
N SER A 156 -6.66 -4.48 6.28
CA SER A 156 -6.56 -3.97 7.66
C SER A 156 -7.07 -4.97 8.69
N GLY A 157 -8.18 -5.67 8.40
CA GLY A 157 -8.73 -6.72 9.24
C GLY A 157 -7.77 -7.92 9.40
N ILE A 158 -7.16 -8.38 8.30
CA ILE A 158 -6.20 -9.49 8.33
C ILE A 158 -4.93 -9.10 9.12
N LEU A 159 -4.45 -7.87 8.95
CA LEU A 159 -3.35 -7.32 9.75
C LEU A 159 -3.71 -7.16 11.24
N GLY A 160 -4.99 -6.93 11.54
CA GLY A 160 -5.54 -6.59 12.84
C GLY A 160 -5.86 -7.76 13.78
N ASN A 161 -5.83 -9.01 13.32
CA ASN A 161 -6.01 -10.18 14.18
C ASN A 161 -4.85 -10.31 15.20
N LYS A 162 -5.04 -9.69 16.37
CA LYS A 162 -4.11 -9.65 17.52
C LYS A 162 -2.66 -9.38 17.11
N PRO A 163 -2.29 -8.15 16.73
CA PRO A 163 -0.92 -7.81 16.41
C PRO A 163 -0.04 -7.94 17.67
N LYS A 164 0.67 -9.08 17.76
CA LYS A 164 1.63 -9.38 18.83
C LYS A 164 2.85 -8.44 18.83
N ARG A 165 3.04 -7.62 17.79
CA ARG A 165 4.20 -6.73 17.59
C ARG A 165 3.73 -5.30 17.30
N ILE A 166 4.43 -4.32 17.87
CA ILE A 166 4.16 -2.88 17.69
C ILE A 166 4.25 -2.49 16.20
N SER A 167 5.20 -3.04 15.45
CA SER A 167 5.35 -2.82 14.00
C SER A 167 4.06 -3.08 13.23
N ALA A 168 3.37 -4.19 13.52
CA ALA A 168 2.11 -4.53 12.89
C ALA A 168 0.94 -3.63 13.31
N ARG A 169 0.99 -3.05 14.53
CA ARG A 169 -0.01 -2.06 14.98
C ARG A 169 0.14 -0.74 14.25
N LEU A 170 1.36 -0.28 14.04
CA LEU A 170 1.63 0.96 13.32
C LEU A 170 1.27 0.86 11.85
N VAL A 171 1.64 -0.24 11.17
CA VAL A 171 1.18 -0.49 9.79
C VAL A 171 -0.35 -0.52 9.74
N LYS A 172 -1.02 -1.22 10.66
CA LYS A 172 -2.50 -1.20 10.74
C LYS A 172 -3.04 0.22 10.92
N GLY A 173 -2.46 1.01 11.82
CA GLY A 173 -2.84 2.40 12.03
C GLY A 173 -2.76 3.20 10.74
N GLY A 174 -1.65 3.05 10.00
CA GLY A 174 -1.49 3.65 8.67
C GLY A 174 -2.62 3.27 7.72
N PHE A 175 -2.98 1.99 7.63
CA PHE A 175 -4.11 1.53 6.81
C PHE A 175 -5.46 2.13 7.23
N VAL A 176 -5.71 2.31 8.53
CA VAL A 176 -6.94 2.97 8.99
C VAL A 176 -7.00 4.41 8.50
N PHE A 177 -5.87 5.13 8.54
CA PHE A 177 -5.79 6.48 7.97
C PHE A 177 -5.91 6.50 6.44
N ILE A 178 -5.39 5.50 5.72
CA ILE A 178 -5.62 5.36 4.27
C ILE A 178 -7.12 5.21 3.99
N ILE A 179 -7.81 4.33 4.72
CA ILE A 179 -9.26 4.14 4.57
C ILE A 179 -10.00 5.43 4.89
N PHE A 180 -9.61 6.13 5.95
CA PHE A 180 -10.21 7.41 6.30
C PHE A 180 -10.02 8.46 5.20
N GLY A 181 -8.81 8.59 4.65
CA GLY A 181 -8.55 9.46 3.49
C GLY A 181 -9.43 9.12 2.29
N MET A 182 -9.60 7.83 1.98
CA MET A 182 -10.47 7.37 0.89
C MET A 182 -11.93 7.74 1.12
N VAL A 183 -12.44 7.60 2.35
CA VAL A 183 -13.81 8.01 2.70
C VAL A 183 -13.99 9.50 2.53
N VAL A 184 -13.01 10.31 2.94
CA VAL A 184 -13.07 11.77 2.79
C VAL A 184 -13.09 12.15 1.30
N VAL A 185 -12.21 11.59 0.47
CA VAL A 185 -12.21 11.82 -0.99
C VAL A 185 -13.51 11.40 -1.64
N PHE A 186 -14.07 10.27 -1.21
CA PHE A 186 -15.36 9.81 -1.72
C PHE A 186 -16.50 10.77 -1.33
N ALA A 187 -16.51 11.24 -0.08
CA ALA A 187 -17.51 12.17 0.41
C ALA A 187 -17.41 13.55 -0.26
N THR A 188 -16.21 14.06 -0.54
CA THR A 188 -16.06 15.34 -1.26
C THR A 188 -16.60 15.26 -2.68
N GLY A 189 -16.44 14.13 -3.36
CA GLY A 189 -17.04 13.87 -4.67
C GLY A 189 -18.58 13.91 -4.66
N LEU A 190 -19.22 13.55 -3.54
CA LEU A 190 -20.68 13.57 -3.40
C LEU A 190 -21.23 14.95 -3.00
N LEU A 191 -20.44 15.77 -2.31
CA LEU A 191 -20.92 17.02 -1.69
C LEU A 191 -20.90 18.24 -2.62
N ALA A 192 -20.48 18.10 -3.89
CA ALA A 192 -20.47 19.16 -4.90
C ALA A 192 -19.92 20.51 -4.37
N LEU A 193 -18.80 20.45 -3.66
CA LEU A 193 -18.21 21.58 -2.95
C LEU A 193 -17.71 22.66 -3.92
N ASN A 194 -17.72 23.91 -3.48
CA ASN A 194 -17.08 25.02 -4.20
C ASN A 194 -15.55 24.85 -4.25
N SER A 195 -14.90 25.52 -5.20
CA SER A 195 -13.47 25.35 -5.52
C SER A 195 -12.54 25.62 -4.32
N GLU A 196 -12.86 26.59 -3.48
CA GLU A 196 -12.06 26.91 -2.28
C GLU A 196 -12.14 25.81 -1.22
N ALA A 197 -13.35 25.31 -0.91
CA ALA A 197 -13.50 24.22 0.04
C ALA A 197 -12.86 22.93 -0.48
N MET A 198 -12.92 22.68 -1.80
CA MET A 198 -12.27 21.54 -2.44
C MET A 198 -10.74 21.59 -2.24
N SER A 199 -10.11 22.73 -2.51
CA SER A 199 -8.65 22.89 -2.36
C SER A 199 -8.17 22.72 -0.90
N THR A 200 -8.99 23.17 0.06
CA THR A 200 -8.70 23.02 1.49
C THR A 200 -8.82 21.55 1.90
N LEU A 201 -9.84 20.85 1.41
CA LEU A 201 -10.04 19.44 1.69
C LEU A 201 -8.98 18.56 1.02
N ASP A 202 -8.57 18.85 -0.20
CA ASP A 202 -7.46 18.14 -0.87
C ASP A 202 -6.16 18.25 -0.07
N THR A 203 -5.91 19.42 0.52
CA THR A 203 -4.77 19.62 1.42
C THR A 203 -4.89 18.77 2.68
N VAL A 204 -6.06 18.74 3.33
CA VAL A 204 -6.32 17.91 4.52
C VAL A 204 -6.17 16.42 4.20
N VAL A 205 -6.73 15.97 3.08
CA VAL A 205 -6.61 14.59 2.57
C VAL A 205 -5.14 14.23 2.34
N THR A 206 -4.36 15.13 1.75
CA THR A 206 -2.92 14.95 1.54
C THR A 206 -2.19 14.74 2.87
N TYR A 207 -2.51 15.51 3.91
CA TYR A 207 -1.95 15.32 5.24
C TYR A 207 -2.41 14.02 5.92
N ILE A 208 -3.67 13.61 5.75
CA ILE A 208 -4.17 12.31 6.24
C ILE A 208 -3.35 11.17 5.62
N TYR A 209 -3.12 11.22 4.32
CA TYR A 209 -2.27 10.24 3.64
C TYR A 209 -0.82 10.32 4.11
N ALA A 210 -0.25 11.52 4.28
CA ALA A 210 1.09 11.68 4.83
C ALA A 210 1.22 11.00 6.21
N ILE A 211 0.27 11.23 7.13
CA ILE A 211 0.26 10.57 8.44
C ILE A 211 0.15 9.04 8.28
N ALA A 212 -0.70 8.57 7.36
CA ALA A 212 -0.83 7.15 7.09
C ALA A 212 0.50 6.51 6.65
N TYR A 213 1.20 7.12 5.70
CA TYR A 213 2.48 6.62 5.20
C TYR A 213 3.59 6.76 6.23
N ALA A 214 3.60 7.81 7.05
CA ALA A 214 4.51 7.93 8.19
C ALA A 214 4.34 6.78 9.19
N LEU A 215 3.10 6.42 9.53
CA LEU A 215 2.81 5.27 10.39
C LEU A 215 3.23 3.93 9.76
N CYS A 216 3.01 3.76 8.46
CA CYS A 216 3.49 2.60 7.72
C CYS A 216 5.03 2.53 7.72
N GLY A 217 5.71 3.66 7.56
CA GLY A 217 7.17 3.76 7.62
C GLY A 217 7.72 3.39 9.00
N LEU A 218 7.17 3.98 10.07
CA LEU A 218 7.52 3.60 11.45
C LEU A 218 7.21 2.13 11.75
N GLY A 219 6.13 1.59 11.18
CA GLY A 219 5.81 0.18 11.24
C GLY A 219 6.86 -0.69 10.51
N GLY A 220 7.33 -0.23 9.35
CA GLY A 220 8.40 -0.84 8.56
C GLY A 220 9.73 -0.86 9.30
N THR A 221 10.18 0.27 9.86
CA THR A 221 11.44 0.36 10.62
C THR A 221 11.44 -0.60 11.80
N LEU A 222 10.38 -0.61 12.61
CA LEU A 222 10.25 -1.54 13.74
C LEU A 222 10.10 -2.99 13.27
N GLY A 223 9.55 -3.22 12.09
CA GLY A 223 9.46 -4.54 11.45
C GLY A 223 10.83 -5.11 11.12
N VAL A 224 11.70 -4.29 10.53
CA VAL A 224 13.09 -4.64 10.19
C VAL A 224 13.95 -4.77 11.47
N LEU A 225 13.89 -3.78 12.37
CA LEU A 225 14.65 -3.81 13.64
C LEU A 225 14.25 -4.98 14.55
N GLY A 226 12.97 -5.34 14.57
CA GLY A 226 12.45 -6.49 15.31
C GLY A 226 12.96 -7.85 14.80
N PHE A 227 13.65 -7.90 13.66
CA PHE A 227 14.36 -9.09 13.18
C PHE A 227 15.80 -9.17 13.70
N TYR A 228 16.49 -8.03 13.83
CA TYR A 228 17.85 -7.96 14.39
C TYR A 228 17.90 -8.22 15.90
N ARG A 229 16.77 -8.09 16.60
CA ARG A 229 16.69 -8.43 18.01
C ARG A 229 16.82 -9.96 18.17
N LYS A 230 18.04 -10.39 18.50
CA LYS A 230 18.37 -11.76 18.93
C LYS A 230 17.30 -12.26 19.92
N ARG A 231 16.73 -13.43 19.60
CA ARG A 231 16.26 -14.38 20.59
C ARG A 231 17.35 -15.40 20.76
#